data_AF-A0A9J7NAM0-F1
#
_entry.id   AF-A0A9J7NAM0-F1
#
_cell.length_a   1.000
_cell.length_b   1.000
_cell.length_c   1.000
_cell.angle_alpha   90.00
_cell.angle_beta   90.00
_cell.angle_gamma   90.00
#
_symmetry.space_group_name_H-M   'P 1'
#
loop_
_entity.id
_entity.type
_entity.pdbx_description
1 polymer ?
#
loop_
_entity_poly.entity_id
_entity_poly.type
_entity_poly.pdbx_seq_one_letter_code
_entity_poly.pdbx_strand_id
1 'polypeptide(L)'
;MPTAGRQGKSGKGQRTGAAKNPREQWIEAMRGRTGALTGCIRNGVDTGRPPSRNAATASSSQYLKSVMTGRTLSSYKEVPLTQKLPSGTPAYKPQEDMYDEIIDLKKTVVQQKTENDTLKSRVGRLEEANKAKEKQIEQLLDPTKSNALKAAVYNSKPDSTTMVNNQKQRILKLEQTIRERDNTISAMKDDMRATRLQELEMQADIYFQEMQRLQAAPQSSKERPPSKESSAKVKALNDTILRLTDANQRLQAENKGLRQDLDKAMDGDRKELLDKIKKLEQDRSAMGSQASLVSSKADDKKDNEDYKKERDKLKSTVHRLKEDRNFYRNQAQEKEKEVEDLNAEVARLREKLIKVKQERLAREREEREAKQQDSAARSIQKNWRGHRAREEGRQMRKRLAAERDEETQQEKERERKRREREEQERQEQDMAAAKIQKNWRKHKTSRQKEEELNQATELIQSSVRGHFTRQRQLGEEETETESEEASSSDMESAATRVQSSVRGHWARSDQLQDKERSPRRKSLDRDEAAMLIQSSVRGHWGRQGIMGKEVGSKSDMDTTTADDSSDEDDVVVSRPSSRPSSRPPSRPPSRPSSRGPTGS
;
A
#
# COMPACT_ATOMS: atom_id res chain seq x y z
N MET A 1 37.61 53.68 27.73
CA MET A 1 38.99 53.17 27.80
C MET A 1 38.95 51.66 27.57
N PRO A 2 39.83 51.04 26.77
CA PRO A 2 40.50 51.49 25.52
C PRO A 2 39.73 50.96 24.27
N THR A 3 39.74 51.47 23.03
CA THR A 3 40.74 52.05 22.09
C THR A 3 41.74 51.07 21.44
N ALA A 4 41.70 51.06 20.09
CA ALA A 4 42.62 50.42 19.13
C ALA A 4 42.69 48.86 19.12
N GLY A 5 42.85 48.18 17.98
CA GLY A 5 42.86 48.61 16.58
C GLY A 5 43.93 47.90 15.74
N ARG A 6 43.56 47.26 14.62
CA ARG A 6 44.51 46.94 13.52
C ARG A 6 43.80 46.56 12.21
N GLN A 7 44.25 47.15 11.11
CA GLN A 7 43.96 46.70 9.74
C GLN A 7 44.85 45.50 9.38
N GLY A 8 44.41 44.60 8.49
CA GLY A 8 45.14 43.35 8.24
C GLY A 8 44.75 42.50 7.02
N LYS A 9 44.72 43.10 5.82
CA LYS A 9 44.88 42.47 4.48
C LYS A 9 43.89 41.36 4.03
N SER A 10 43.55 41.46 2.75
CA SER A 10 42.75 40.51 1.96
C SER A 10 43.35 39.10 1.88
N GLY A 11 42.57 38.09 2.31
CA GLY A 11 42.79 36.67 1.98
C GLY A 11 41.79 36.20 0.93
N LYS A 12 42.26 35.45 -0.08
CA LYS A 12 41.41 34.94 -1.19
C LYS A 12 40.30 34.03 -0.64
N GLY A 13 39.07 34.25 -1.08
CA GLY A 13 37.92 33.44 -0.68
C GLY A 13 38.04 31.99 -1.16
N GLN A 14 38.46 31.08 -0.29
CA GLN A 14 38.09 29.68 -0.41
C GLN A 14 36.60 29.58 -0.09
N ARG A 15 35.77 29.34 -1.11
CA ARG A 15 34.37 28.96 -0.92
C ARG A 15 34.36 27.62 -0.19
N THR A 16 34.16 27.64 1.12
CA THR A 16 33.83 26.44 1.89
C THR A 16 32.52 25.91 1.32
N GLY A 17 32.61 24.81 0.58
CA GLY A 17 31.43 24.13 0.06
C GLY A 17 30.53 23.75 1.23
N ALA A 18 29.25 24.12 1.16
CA ALA A 18 28.28 23.74 2.18
C ALA A 18 28.37 22.23 2.44
N ALA A 19 28.35 21.83 3.71
CA ALA A 19 28.43 20.42 4.09
C ALA A 19 27.25 19.65 3.48
N LYS A 20 27.51 18.97 2.35
CA LYS A 20 26.50 18.26 1.58
C LYS A 20 25.83 17.22 2.47
N ASN A 21 24.50 17.25 2.49
CA ASN A 21 23.69 16.32 3.28
C ASN A 21 24.03 14.87 2.84
N PRO A 22 24.13 13.88 3.76
CA PRO A 22 24.42 12.49 3.38
C PRO A 22 23.57 11.95 2.22
N ARG A 23 22.32 12.42 2.09
CA ARG A 23 21.42 12.10 0.97
C ARG A 23 21.89 12.65 -0.38
N GLU A 24 22.52 13.81 -0.41
CA GLU A 24 23.08 14.42 -1.62
C GLU A 24 24.36 13.69 -2.06
N GLN A 25 25.22 13.33 -1.11
CA GLN A 25 26.42 12.54 -1.36
C GLN A 25 26.08 11.17 -1.98
N TRP A 26 25.02 10.51 -1.49
CA TRP A 26 24.51 9.26 -2.06
C TRP A 26 23.97 9.43 -3.49
N ILE A 27 23.23 10.52 -3.77
CA ILE A 27 22.74 10.83 -5.13
C ILE A 27 23.89 11.16 -6.09
N GLU A 28 24.96 11.81 -5.61
CA GLU A 28 26.14 12.14 -6.41
C GLU A 28 26.98 10.87 -6.71
N ALA A 29 27.13 9.98 -5.73
CA ALA A 29 27.74 8.65 -5.91
C ALA A 29 26.97 7.76 -6.90
N MET A 30 25.64 7.83 -6.93
CA MET A 30 24.79 7.14 -7.92
C MET A 30 24.85 7.77 -9.32
N ARG A 31 25.29 9.04 -9.44
CA ARG A 31 25.40 9.77 -10.71
C ARG A 31 26.78 9.63 -11.35
N GLY A 32 27.83 9.41 -10.53
CA GLY A 32 29.11 8.89 -10.99
C GLY A 32 28.95 7.45 -11.46
N ARG A 33 29.29 7.16 -12.72
CA ARG A 33 28.95 5.89 -13.41
C ARG A 33 29.85 4.70 -13.03
N THR A 34 30.14 4.54 -11.74
CA THR A 34 30.92 3.44 -11.14
C THR A 34 30.03 2.62 -10.21
N GLY A 35 29.27 1.69 -10.80
CA GLY A 35 28.43 0.76 -10.03
C GLY A 35 29.27 -0.29 -9.28
N ALA A 36 29.67 0.03 -8.06
CA ALA A 36 30.34 -0.92 -7.15
C ALA A 36 30.02 -0.60 -5.68
N LEU A 37 28.87 -1.08 -5.19
CA LEU A 37 28.57 -1.09 -3.75
C LEU A 37 29.22 -2.33 -3.09
N THR A 38 30.53 -2.26 -2.92
CA THR A 38 31.26 -3.09 -1.95
C THR A 38 32.26 -2.21 -1.22
N GLY A 39 31.90 -1.80 -0.01
CA GLY A 39 32.81 -1.12 0.90
C GLY A 39 33.90 -2.09 1.35
N CYS A 40 35.01 -2.13 0.61
CA CYS A 40 36.19 -2.89 1.02
C CYS A 40 36.82 -2.19 2.22
N ILE A 41 36.54 -2.72 3.42
CA ILE A 41 37.27 -2.35 4.63
C ILE A 41 38.74 -2.72 4.39
N ARG A 42 39.62 -1.72 4.44
CA ARG A 42 41.06 -1.92 4.35
C ARG A 42 41.54 -2.71 5.57
N ASN A 43 41.75 -4.01 5.39
CA ASN A 43 42.67 -4.84 6.14
C ASN A 43 43.32 -5.79 5.12
N GLY A 44 44.64 -5.69 4.96
CA GLY A 44 45.34 -6.35 3.87
C GLY A 44 45.67 -7.81 4.16
N VAL A 45 45.44 -8.68 3.17
CA VAL A 45 46.49 -9.58 2.67
C VAL A 45 46.46 -9.46 1.14
N ASP A 46 47.59 -9.07 0.57
CA ASP A 46 47.75 -8.92 -0.87
C ASP A 46 47.80 -10.31 -1.53
N THR A 47 46.88 -10.56 -2.47
CA THR A 47 46.95 -11.71 -3.39
C THR A 47 46.97 -11.17 -4.81
N GLY A 48 48.12 -10.59 -5.17
CA GLY A 48 48.36 -9.93 -6.44
C GLY A 48 47.91 -10.76 -7.65
N ARG A 49 46.76 -10.40 -8.22
CA ARG A 49 46.30 -10.89 -9.51
C ARG A 49 45.62 -9.76 -10.27
N PRO A 50 46.15 -9.32 -11.43
CA PRO A 50 45.52 -8.25 -12.20
C PRO A 50 44.14 -8.71 -12.72
N PRO A 51 43.19 -7.77 -12.93
CA PRO A 51 41.86 -8.09 -13.41
C PRO A 51 41.92 -8.65 -14.84
N SER A 52 41.81 -9.97 -14.95
CA SER A 52 41.75 -10.65 -16.24
C SER A 52 40.49 -10.24 -17.00
N ARG A 53 40.64 -9.87 -18.28
CA ARG A 53 39.55 -9.36 -19.14
C ARG A 53 38.43 -10.39 -19.41
N ASN A 54 38.58 -11.64 -18.99
CA ASN A 54 37.67 -12.75 -19.29
C ASN A 54 37.01 -13.35 -18.03
N ALA A 55 36.34 -12.51 -17.22
CA ALA A 55 35.57 -12.97 -16.06
C ALA A 55 34.44 -13.96 -16.45
N ALA A 56 33.85 -13.80 -17.64
CA ALA A 56 32.76 -14.63 -18.15
C ALA A 56 33.12 -16.12 -18.34
N THR A 57 34.41 -16.46 -18.53
CA THR A 57 34.85 -17.84 -18.77
C THR A 57 35.56 -18.47 -17.57
N ALA A 58 35.63 -17.79 -16.42
CA ALA A 58 36.27 -18.36 -15.23
C ALA A 58 35.54 -19.64 -14.76
N SER A 59 34.21 -19.64 -14.81
CA SER A 59 33.32 -20.67 -14.26
C SER A 59 33.09 -21.91 -15.14
N SER A 60 33.63 -21.99 -16.36
CA SER A 60 33.41 -23.14 -17.25
C SER A 60 34.47 -24.24 -17.12
N SER A 61 34.06 -25.50 -17.29
CA SER A 61 34.96 -26.68 -17.35
C SER A 61 36.04 -26.51 -18.42
N GLN A 62 37.22 -27.10 -18.20
CA GLN A 62 38.33 -27.07 -19.18
C GLN A 62 37.93 -27.73 -20.52
N TYR A 63 37.07 -28.75 -20.49
CA TYR A 63 36.51 -29.34 -21.70
C TYR A 63 35.70 -28.32 -22.53
N LEU A 64 34.82 -27.56 -21.86
CA LEU A 64 34.04 -26.48 -22.49
C LEU A 64 34.95 -25.38 -23.08
N LYS A 65 36.06 -25.05 -22.39
CA LYS A 65 37.08 -24.10 -22.89
C LYS A 65 37.78 -24.63 -24.15
N SER A 66 38.13 -25.91 -24.18
CA SER A 66 38.72 -26.57 -25.37
C SER A 66 37.76 -26.53 -26.56
N VAL A 67 36.51 -26.95 -26.36
CA VAL A 67 35.48 -27.01 -27.42
C VAL A 67 35.14 -25.61 -27.95
N MET A 68 34.98 -24.60 -27.08
CA MET A 68 34.62 -23.24 -27.51
C MET A 68 35.76 -22.45 -28.16
N THR A 69 37.02 -22.82 -27.94
CA THR A 69 38.19 -22.09 -28.50
C THR A 69 38.85 -22.81 -29.68
N GLY A 70 38.41 -24.03 -30.01
CA GLY A 70 38.94 -24.82 -31.13
C GLY A 70 40.41 -25.22 -30.99
N ARG A 71 41.02 -25.04 -29.81
CA ARG A 71 42.43 -25.33 -29.55
C ARG A 71 42.58 -26.68 -28.85
N THR A 72 42.77 -27.74 -29.62
CA THR A 72 43.32 -29.01 -29.11
C THR A 72 44.74 -28.77 -28.62
N LEU A 73 45.02 -29.03 -27.34
CA LEU A 73 46.39 -29.00 -26.81
C LEU A 73 47.17 -30.22 -27.30
N SER A 74 47.89 -30.02 -28.41
CA SER A 74 48.90 -30.94 -28.91
C SER A 74 50.10 -30.99 -27.95
N SER A 75 50.15 -31.98 -27.07
CA SER A 75 51.37 -32.35 -26.33
C SER A 75 51.30 -33.72 -25.64
N TYR A 76 51.03 -34.80 -26.38
CA TYR A 76 51.60 -36.13 -26.09
C TYR A 76 51.88 -36.84 -27.43
N LYS A 77 52.93 -37.67 -27.46
CA LYS A 77 53.69 -38.02 -28.67
C LYS A 77 52.89 -38.90 -29.66
N GLU A 78 53.12 -38.68 -30.95
CA GLU A 78 52.70 -39.61 -32.01
C GLU A 78 53.41 -40.97 -31.88
N VAL A 79 52.68 -42.06 -32.10
CA VAL A 79 53.19 -43.40 -32.39
C VAL A 79 52.24 -44.02 -33.45
N PRO A 80 52.74 -44.67 -34.52
CA PRO A 80 51.97 -44.80 -35.77
C PRO A 80 50.90 -45.91 -35.80
N LEU A 81 49.96 -45.73 -36.72
CA LEU A 81 48.80 -46.58 -36.99
C LEU A 81 49.19 -47.90 -37.72
N THR A 82 49.46 -48.98 -36.98
CA THR A 82 49.41 -50.35 -37.53
C THR A 82 48.91 -51.38 -36.52
N GLN A 83 47.61 -51.69 -36.54
CA GLN A 83 46.98 -53.03 -36.42
C GLN A 83 45.52 -52.89 -35.96
N LYS A 84 44.58 -53.48 -36.72
CA LYS A 84 43.21 -53.73 -36.24
C LYS A 84 43.25 -54.91 -35.27
N LEU A 85 43.08 -54.66 -33.97
CA LEU A 85 42.68 -55.73 -33.05
C LEU A 85 41.16 -55.98 -33.12
N PRO A 86 40.70 -57.23 -32.98
CA PRO A 86 39.27 -57.56 -33.00
C PRO A 86 38.56 -57.02 -31.75
N SER A 87 37.32 -56.55 -31.93
CA SER A 87 36.51 -56.01 -30.82
C SER A 87 36.13 -57.11 -29.83
N GLY A 88 36.55 -56.96 -28.56
CA GLY A 88 36.15 -57.86 -27.47
C GLY A 88 37.13 -57.88 -26.30
N THR A 89 38.40 -57.61 -26.54
CA THR A 89 39.41 -57.49 -25.47
C THR A 89 39.47 -56.05 -24.97
N PRO A 90 39.38 -55.78 -23.66
CA PRO A 90 39.68 -54.46 -23.13
C PRO A 90 41.10 -54.08 -23.51
N ALA A 91 41.29 -52.89 -24.09
CA ALA A 91 42.61 -52.31 -24.30
C ALA A 91 43.16 -51.87 -22.92
N TYR A 92 43.67 -52.84 -22.16
CA TYR A 92 44.40 -52.56 -20.93
C TYR A 92 45.57 -51.63 -21.27
N LYS A 93 45.67 -50.52 -20.54
CA LYS A 93 46.84 -49.65 -20.63
C LYS A 93 48.10 -50.47 -20.33
N PRO A 94 49.26 -50.13 -20.91
CA PRO A 94 50.54 -50.70 -20.50
C PRO A 94 50.69 -50.72 -18.97
N GLN A 95 51.39 -51.72 -18.45
CA GLN A 95 51.51 -51.90 -17.00
C GLN A 95 52.18 -50.68 -16.32
N GLU A 96 53.08 -50.01 -17.04
CA GLU A 96 53.74 -48.76 -16.64
C GLU A 96 52.71 -47.61 -16.49
N ASP A 97 51.92 -47.32 -17.53
CA ASP A 97 50.85 -46.32 -17.51
C ASP A 97 49.83 -46.56 -16.38
N MET A 98 49.52 -47.83 -16.07
CA MET A 98 48.65 -48.18 -14.94
C MET A 98 49.30 -47.86 -13.59
N TYR A 99 50.62 -48.06 -13.43
CA TYR A 99 51.33 -47.67 -12.22
C TYR A 99 51.40 -46.16 -12.06
N ASP A 100 51.65 -45.41 -13.13
CA ASP A 100 51.66 -43.95 -13.11
C ASP A 100 50.27 -43.36 -12.78
N GLU A 101 49.19 -43.90 -13.37
CA GLU A 101 47.82 -43.52 -13.00
C GLU A 101 47.52 -43.86 -11.53
N ILE A 102 47.96 -45.02 -11.01
CA ILE A 102 47.84 -45.35 -9.58
C ILE A 102 48.63 -44.36 -8.71
N ILE A 103 49.81 -43.91 -9.15
CA ILE A 103 50.63 -42.92 -8.43
C ILE A 103 49.93 -41.55 -8.42
N ASP A 104 49.38 -41.09 -9.55
CA ASP A 104 48.70 -39.80 -9.64
C ASP A 104 47.33 -39.79 -8.96
N LEU A 105 46.61 -40.91 -8.97
CA LEU A 105 45.42 -41.11 -8.13
C LEU A 105 45.80 -41.08 -6.64
N LYS A 106 46.91 -41.72 -6.23
CA LYS A 106 47.42 -41.63 -4.85
C LYS A 106 47.78 -40.19 -4.46
N LYS A 107 48.49 -39.45 -5.32
CA LYS A 107 48.78 -38.01 -5.10
C LYS A 107 47.48 -37.21 -4.95
N THR A 108 46.50 -37.44 -5.82
CA THR A 108 45.20 -36.75 -5.79
C THR A 108 44.41 -37.08 -4.52
N VAL A 109 44.41 -38.34 -4.07
CA VAL A 109 43.76 -38.75 -2.80
C VAL A 109 44.47 -38.11 -1.59
N VAL A 110 45.79 -38.01 -1.59
CA VAL A 110 46.53 -37.30 -0.53
C VAL A 110 46.22 -35.80 -0.55
N GLN A 111 46.20 -35.17 -1.72
CA GLN A 111 45.83 -33.76 -1.89
C GLN A 111 44.39 -33.50 -1.41
N GLN A 112 43.42 -34.33 -1.79
CA GLN A 112 42.04 -34.21 -1.33
C GLN A 112 41.90 -34.43 0.18
N LYS A 113 42.73 -35.28 0.79
CA LYS A 113 42.77 -35.43 2.25
C LYS A 113 43.28 -34.15 2.93
N THR A 114 44.40 -33.59 2.48
CA THR A 114 44.92 -32.34 3.06
C THR A 114 43.95 -31.17 2.86
N GLU A 115 43.33 -31.04 1.68
CA GLU A 115 42.27 -30.06 1.43
C GLU A 115 41.08 -30.26 2.39
N ASN A 116 40.60 -31.49 2.55
CA ASN A 116 39.52 -31.82 3.48
C ASN A 116 39.89 -31.44 4.93
N ASP A 117 41.12 -31.71 5.38
CA ASP A 117 41.57 -31.34 6.72
C ASP A 117 41.73 -29.82 6.92
N THR A 118 42.12 -29.07 5.89
CA THR A 118 42.05 -27.59 5.93
C THR A 118 40.62 -27.07 5.97
N LEU A 119 39.68 -27.72 5.26
CA LEU A 119 38.25 -27.37 5.29
C LEU A 119 37.63 -27.68 6.66
N LYS A 120 37.88 -28.85 7.25
CA LYS A 120 37.49 -29.17 8.64
C LYS A 120 37.99 -28.09 9.62
N SER A 121 39.27 -27.74 9.51
CA SER A 121 39.89 -26.70 10.34
C SER A 121 39.28 -25.31 10.11
N ARG A 122 38.78 -25.01 8.91
CA ARG A 122 38.08 -23.76 8.61
C ARG A 122 36.64 -23.76 9.15
N VAL A 123 35.95 -24.89 9.04
CA VAL A 123 34.60 -25.09 9.57
C VAL A 123 34.60 -24.93 11.08
N GLY A 124 35.48 -25.62 11.82
CA GLY A 124 35.56 -25.49 13.28
C GLY A 124 35.77 -24.05 13.76
N ARG A 125 36.67 -23.29 13.13
CA ARG A 125 36.87 -21.85 13.44
C ARG A 125 35.62 -20.99 13.15
N LEU A 126 34.88 -21.30 12.09
CA LEU A 126 33.64 -20.60 11.77
C LEU A 126 32.51 -20.95 12.73
N GLU A 127 32.41 -22.22 13.16
CA GLU A 127 31.47 -22.69 14.17
C GLU A 127 31.75 -22.06 15.54
N GLU A 128 33.01 -21.98 15.97
CA GLU A 128 33.42 -21.27 17.19
C GLU A 128 33.09 -19.78 17.12
N ALA A 129 33.40 -19.12 16.00
CA ALA A 129 33.06 -17.71 15.80
C ALA A 129 31.53 -17.48 15.74
N ASN A 130 30.76 -18.43 15.21
CA ASN A 130 29.30 -18.36 15.23
C ASN A 130 28.75 -18.55 16.64
N LYS A 131 29.24 -19.56 17.38
CA LYS A 131 28.90 -19.80 18.80
C LYS A 131 29.25 -18.62 19.72
N ALA A 132 30.32 -17.89 19.41
CA ALA A 132 30.65 -16.64 20.10
C ALA A 132 29.65 -15.51 19.81
N LYS A 133 29.18 -15.40 18.56
CA LYS A 133 28.12 -14.44 18.19
C LYS A 133 26.76 -14.83 18.77
N GLU A 134 26.42 -16.12 18.78
CA GLU A 134 25.22 -16.66 19.43
C GLU A 134 25.16 -16.21 20.89
N LYS A 135 26.25 -16.42 21.65
CA LYS A 135 26.39 -15.95 23.04
C LYS A 135 26.31 -14.42 23.18
N GLN A 136 26.83 -13.66 22.22
CA GLN A 136 26.70 -12.20 22.22
C GLN A 136 25.24 -11.78 21.98
N ILE A 137 24.52 -12.48 21.11
CA ILE A 137 23.09 -12.27 20.86
C ILE A 137 22.29 -12.61 22.12
N GLU A 138 22.51 -13.77 22.74
CA GLU A 138 21.92 -14.15 24.04
C GLU A 138 22.18 -13.08 25.11
N GLN A 139 23.41 -12.58 25.23
CA GLN A 139 23.79 -11.55 26.20
C GLN A 139 23.08 -10.19 25.95
N LEU A 140 22.81 -9.84 24.70
CA LEU A 140 22.08 -8.63 24.30
C LEU A 140 20.55 -8.79 24.40
N LEU A 141 20.05 -10.01 24.20
CA LEU A 141 18.64 -10.37 24.36
C LEU A 141 18.24 -10.66 25.81
N ASP A 142 19.20 -10.81 26.71
CA ASP A 142 19.00 -11.02 28.15
C ASP A 142 17.99 -9.99 28.73
N PRO A 143 16.77 -10.44 29.11
CA PRO A 143 15.74 -9.55 29.59
C PRO A 143 16.16 -8.79 30.85
N THR A 144 17.06 -9.34 31.67
CA THR A 144 17.53 -8.68 32.89
C THR A 144 18.39 -7.45 32.57
N LYS A 145 19.29 -7.54 31.57
CA LYS A 145 20.09 -6.40 31.10
C LYS A 145 19.24 -5.39 30.32
N SER A 146 18.31 -5.86 29.50
CA SER A 146 17.31 -4.98 28.85
C SER A 146 16.48 -4.23 29.90
N ASN A 147 16.06 -4.90 30.97
CA ASN A 147 15.25 -4.31 32.04
C ASN A 147 16.09 -3.41 32.95
N ALA A 148 17.36 -3.70 33.19
CA ALA A 148 18.28 -2.81 33.87
C ALA A 148 18.57 -1.54 33.05
N LEU A 149 18.73 -1.65 31.72
CA LEU A 149 18.84 -0.49 30.82
C LEU A 149 17.53 0.30 30.75
N LYS A 150 16.37 -0.37 30.66
CA LYS A 150 15.05 0.29 30.71
C LYS A 150 14.84 0.99 32.04
N ALA A 151 15.18 0.35 33.17
CA ALA A 151 15.10 0.95 34.50
C ALA A 151 16.09 2.11 34.67
N ALA A 152 17.32 1.98 34.16
CA ALA A 152 18.29 3.08 34.16
C ALA A 152 17.82 4.26 33.29
N VAL A 153 17.22 4.01 32.12
CA VAL A 153 16.65 5.06 31.25
C VAL A 153 15.39 5.69 31.87
N TYR A 154 14.53 4.88 32.50
CA TYR A 154 13.32 5.33 33.19
C TYR A 154 13.64 6.16 34.44
N ASN A 155 14.67 5.75 35.20
CA ASN A 155 15.14 6.45 36.40
C ASN A 155 16.09 7.61 36.08
N SER A 156 16.78 7.61 34.93
CA SER A 156 17.68 8.69 34.52
C SER A 156 16.94 9.98 34.14
N LYS A 157 15.66 9.93 33.76
CA LYS A 157 14.85 11.11 33.43
C LYS A 157 13.36 10.94 33.79
N PRO A 158 12.94 11.27 35.03
CA PRO A 158 11.52 11.31 35.42
C PRO A 158 10.70 12.46 34.77
N ASP A 159 11.20 13.09 33.70
CA ASP A 159 10.91 14.50 33.39
C ASP A 159 10.34 14.77 31.98
N SER A 160 10.10 13.76 31.13
CA SER A 160 9.40 14.00 29.85
C SER A 160 7.90 13.77 29.95
N THR A 161 7.48 12.56 30.32
CA THR A 161 6.05 12.20 30.40
C THR A 161 5.32 12.99 31.50
N THR A 162 5.97 13.18 32.65
CA THR A 162 5.44 13.95 33.78
C THR A 162 5.29 15.43 33.42
N MET A 163 6.30 16.06 32.82
CA MET A 163 6.19 17.44 32.32
C MET A 163 5.09 17.58 31.27
N VAL A 164 4.99 16.65 30.30
CA VAL A 164 3.92 16.67 29.29
C VAL A 164 2.54 16.54 29.92
N ASN A 165 2.37 15.71 30.95
CA ASN A 165 1.09 15.57 31.65
C ASN A 165 0.76 16.82 32.48
N ASN A 166 1.74 17.42 33.17
CA ASN A 166 1.57 18.69 33.88
C ASN A 166 1.24 19.85 32.91
N GLN A 167 1.87 19.89 31.74
CA GLN A 167 1.55 20.84 30.68
C GLN A 167 0.13 20.64 30.12
N LYS A 168 -0.28 19.39 29.84
CA LYS A 168 -1.66 19.07 29.43
C LYS A 168 -2.69 19.52 30.48
N GLN A 169 -2.46 19.24 31.76
CA GLN A 169 -3.33 19.70 32.84
C GLN A 169 -3.39 21.23 32.93
N ARG A 170 -2.26 21.92 32.74
CA ARG A 170 -2.22 23.39 32.71
C ARG A 170 -2.95 23.98 31.50
N ILE A 171 -2.81 23.36 30.32
CA ILE A 171 -3.56 23.73 29.11
C ILE A 171 -5.07 23.55 29.35
N LEU A 172 -5.52 22.40 29.84
CA LEU A 172 -6.94 22.15 30.13
C LEU A 172 -7.54 23.18 31.10
N LYS A 173 -6.80 23.57 32.15
CA LYS A 173 -7.22 24.64 33.08
C LYS A 173 -7.31 26.01 32.38
N LEU A 174 -6.32 26.37 31.55
CA LEU A 174 -6.36 27.62 30.79
C LEU A 174 -7.50 27.65 29.76
N GLU A 175 -7.75 26.54 29.06
CA GLU A 175 -8.88 26.38 28.13
C GLU A 175 -10.24 26.46 28.84
N GLN A 176 -10.33 26.00 30.09
CA GLN A 176 -11.52 26.20 30.93
C GLN A 176 -11.67 27.69 31.29
N THR A 177 -10.63 28.33 31.83
CA THR A 177 -10.69 29.76 32.20
C THR A 177 -11.00 30.65 31.00
N ILE A 178 -10.46 30.37 29.81
CA ILE A 178 -10.79 31.14 28.59
C ILE A 178 -12.28 30.98 28.26
N ARG A 179 -12.83 29.76 28.25
CA ARG A 179 -14.27 29.53 28.02
C ARG A 179 -15.15 30.23 29.07
N GLU A 180 -14.76 30.21 30.33
CA GLU A 180 -15.46 30.94 31.40
C GLU A 180 -15.45 32.46 31.14
N ARG A 181 -14.33 33.03 30.69
CA ARG A 181 -14.24 34.46 30.33
C ARG A 181 -14.99 34.81 29.05
N ASP A 182 -14.98 33.96 28.04
CA ASP A 182 -15.77 34.15 26.81
C ASP A 182 -17.28 34.11 27.11
N ASN A 183 -17.70 33.23 28.04
CA ASN A 183 -19.07 33.20 28.54
C ASN A 183 -19.44 34.49 29.29
N THR A 184 -18.59 35.00 30.19
CA THR A 184 -18.89 36.28 30.88
C THR A 184 -18.89 37.47 29.93
N ILE A 185 -18.01 37.50 28.92
CA ILE A 185 -18.03 38.53 27.87
C ILE A 185 -19.30 38.45 27.03
N SER A 186 -19.81 37.24 26.77
CA SER A 186 -21.07 37.05 26.05
C SER A 186 -22.26 37.53 26.88
N ALA A 187 -22.34 37.13 28.16
CA ALA A 187 -23.36 37.63 29.10
C ALA A 187 -23.34 39.16 29.22
N MET A 188 -22.19 39.79 29.44
CA MET A 188 -22.08 41.26 29.51
C MET A 188 -22.50 41.95 28.20
N LYS A 189 -22.28 41.33 27.03
CA LYS A 189 -22.78 41.86 25.75
C LYS A 189 -24.30 41.72 25.61
N ASP A 190 -24.88 40.69 26.21
CA ASP A 190 -26.32 40.46 26.22
C ASP A 190 -27.00 41.46 27.17
N ASP A 191 -26.43 41.66 28.36
CA ASP A 191 -26.84 42.69 29.31
C ASP A 191 -26.77 44.10 28.69
N MET A 192 -25.65 44.46 28.05
CA MET A 192 -25.51 45.75 27.34
C MET A 192 -26.55 45.93 26.22
N ARG A 193 -26.95 44.84 25.55
CA ARG A 193 -28.02 44.88 24.54
C ARG A 193 -29.39 45.04 25.20
N ALA A 194 -29.64 44.38 26.32
CA ALA A 194 -30.86 44.50 27.10
C ALA A 194 -31.03 45.92 27.67
N THR A 195 -30.01 46.49 28.31
CA THR A 195 -30.04 47.88 28.80
C THR A 195 -30.30 48.87 27.67
N ARG A 196 -29.63 48.71 26.51
CA ARG A 196 -29.86 49.59 25.35
C ARG A 196 -31.28 49.45 24.78
N LEU A 197 -31.90 48.28 24.85
CA LEU A 197 -33.30 48.10 24.46
C LEU A 197 -34.23 48.79 25.46
N GLN A 198 -34.00 48.64 26.76
CA GLN A 198 -34.74 49.33 27.82
C GLN A 198 -34.61 50.86 27.74
N GLU A 199 -33.42 51.39 27.39
CA GLU A 199 -33.21 52.82 27.14
C GLU A 199 -34.06 53.33 25.97
N LEU A 200 -34.19 52.55 24.89
CA LEU A 200 -35.02 52.89 23.72
C LEU A 200 -36.52 52.76 24.03
N GLU A 201 -36.91 51.77 24.83
CA GLU A 201 -38.27 51.57 25.33
C GLU A 201 -38.69 52.76 26.22
N MET A 202 -37.86 53.14 27.20
CA MET A 202 -38.05 54.33 28.02
C MET A 202 -38.13 55.62 27.18
N GLN A 203 -37.29 55.77 26.14
CA GLN A 203 -37.38 56.92 25.24
C GLN A 203 -38.71 56.94 24.47
N ALA A 204 -39.17 55.79 23.97
CA ALA A 204 -40.45 55.67 23.30
C ALA A 204 -41.62 55.98 24.24
N ASP A 205 -41.58 55.50 25.48
CA ASP A 205 -42.58 55.80 26.52
C ASP A 205 -42.59 57.30 26.87
N ILE A 206 -41.43 57.94 27.02
CA ILE A 206 -41.34 59.39 27.27
C ILE A 206 -41.92 60.17 26.08
N TYR A 207 -41.60 59.80 24.85
CA TYR A 207 -42.19 60.44 23.67
C TYR A 207 -43.70 60.21 23.55
N PHE A 208 -44.20 59.03 23.95
CA PHE A 208 -45.62 58.71 23.95
C PHE A 208 -46.38 59.46 25.05
N GLN A 209 -45.81 59.57 26.25
CA GLN A 209 -46.35 60.38 27.34
C GLN A 209 -46.36 61.87 26.99
N GLU A 210 -45.29 62.38 26.38
CA GLU A 210 -45.25 63.77 25.91
C GLU A 210 -46.25 64.02 24.78
N MET A 211 -46.41 63.08 23.85
CA MET A 211 -47.45 63.16 22.81
C MET A 211 -48.85 63.19 23.40
N GLN A 212 -49.14 62.35 24.41
CA GLN A 212 -50.39 62.40 25.16
C GLN A 212 -50.56 63.72 25.92
N ARG A 213 -49.50 64.26 26.55
CA ARG A 213 -49.52 65.55 27.24
C ARG A 213 -49.82 66.70 26.28
N LEU A 214 -49.24 66.69 25.08
CA LEU A 214 -49.49 67.66 24.02
C LEU A 214 -50.89 67.54 23.42
N GLN A 215 -51.47 66.34 23.39
CA GLN A 215 -52.86 66.10 22.99
C GLN A 215 -53.87 66.51 24.07
N ALA A 216 -53.55 66.28 25.36
CA ALA A 216 -54.39 66.61 26.50
C ALA A 216 -54.29 68.08 26.94
N ALA A 217 -53.23 68.78 26.55
CA ALA A 217 -53.11 70.22 26.72
C ALA A 217 -54.25 70.92 25.96
N PRO A 218 -55.12 71.71 26.65
CA PRO A 218 -56.21 72.39 25.98
C PRO A 218 -55.64 73.40 24.97
N GLN A 219 -55.97 73.18 23.70
CA GLN A 219 -55.59 74.04 22.58
C GLN A 219 -56.11 75.47 22.79
N SER A 220 -55.26 76.35 23.34
CA SER A 220 -55.54 77.80 23.44
C SER A 220 -55.59 78.47 22.06
N SER A 221 -55.06 77.81 21.03
CA SER A 221 -55.32 78.06 19.62
C SER A 221 -56.49 77.20 19.11
N LYS A 222 -57.65 77.80 18.87
CA LYS A 222 -58.75 77.18 18.09
C LYS A 222 -58.28 76.92 16.65
N GLU A 223 -57.74 75.75 16.37
CA GLU A 223 -57.59 75.26 15.00
C GLU A 223 -58.78 74.37 14.60
N ARG A 224 -59.41 74.76 13.49
CA ARG A 224 -60.49 74.04 12.80
C ARG A 224 -59.90 72.87 11.97
N PRO A 225 -60.72 71.92 11.48
CA PRO A 225 -60.26 70.82 10.61
C PRO A 225 -59.44 71.32 9.41
N PRO A 226 -58.54 70.48 8.85
CA PRO A 226 -57.41 70.90 8.01
C PRO A 226 -57.86 71.77 6.85
N SER A 227 -57.55 73.06 6.93
CA SER A 227 -57.98 74.01 5.92
C SER A 227 -57.22 73.74 4.62
N LYS A 228 -57.97 73.63 3.52
CA LYS A 228 -57.40 73.67 2.15
C LYS A 228 -56.55 74.92 1.92
N GLU A 229 -56.75 75.95 2.74
CA GLU A 229 -55.99 77.19 2.82
C GLU A 229 -54.51 76.98 3.16
N SER A 230 -54.13 76.05 4.04
CA SER A 230 -52.72 75.76 4.34
C SER A 230 -52.00 75.19 3.11
N SER A 231 -52.58 74.16 2.49
CA SER A 231 -52.08 73.58 1.24
C SER A 231 -52.10 74.60 0.08
N ALA A 232 -53.13 75.44 -0.02
CA ALA A 232 -53.21 76.49 -1.02
C ALA A 232 -52.19 77.61 -0.79
N LYS A 233 -51.88 77.98 0.46
CA LYS A 233 -50.82 78.95 0.79
C LYS A 233 -49.44 78.37 0.47
N VAL A 234 -49.17 77.11 0.81
CA VAL A 234 -47.91 76.43 0.44
C VAL A 234 -47.79 76.30 -1.09
N LYS A 235 -48.88 75.98 -1.80
CA LYS A 235 -48.88 75.93 -3.26
C LYS A 235 -48.69 77.31 -3.89
N ALA A 236 -49.37 78.34 -3.39
CA ALA A 236 -49.20 79.72 -3.85
C ALA A 236 -47.79 80.26 -3.56
N LEU A 237 -47.18 79.87 -2.43
CA LEU A 237 -45.77 80.16 -2.13
C LEU A 237 -44.83 79.45 -3.11
N ASN A 238 -45.04 78.16 -3.39
CA ASN A 238 -44.26 77.44 -4.41
C ASN A 238 -44.44 78.04 -5.82
N ASP A 239 -45.67 78.40 -6.22
CA ASP A 239 -45.96 79.08 -7.48
C ASP A 239 -45.34 80.50 -7.53
N THR A 240 -45.12 81.13 -6.36
CA THR A 240 -44.42 82.42 -6.24
C THR A 240 -42.90 82.23 -6.29
N ILE A 241 -42.36 81.18 -5.65
CA ILE A 241 -40.94 80.79 -5.74
C ILE A 241 -40.57 80.45 -7.18
N LEU A 242 -41.41 79.70 -7.91
CA LEU A 242 -41.21 79.40 -9.32
C LEU A 242 -41.23 80.68 -10.18
N ARG A 243 -42.25 81.55 -10.00
CA ARG A 243 -42.30 82.85 -10.70
C ARG A 243 -41.11 83.76 -10.39
N LEU A 244 -40.65 83.80 -9.14
CA LEU A 244 -39.45 84.54 -8.74
C LEU A 244 -38.18 83.90 -9.32
N THR A 245 -38.12 82.57 -9.44
CA THR A 245 -37.01 81.85 -10.07
C THR A 245 -36.95 82.17 -11.56
N ASP A 246 -38.07 82.11 -12.29
CA ASP A 246 -38.16 82.49 -13.70
C ASP A 246 -37.83 83.98 -13.91
N ALA A 247 -38.33 84.87 -13.05
CA ALA A 247 -38.02 86.29 -13.11
C ALA A 247 -36.53 86.55 -12.85
N ASN A 248 -35.92 85.87 -11.89
CA ASN A 248 -34.49 85.99 -11.59
C ASN A 248 -33.63 85.41 -12.73
N GLN A 249 -34.03 84.30 -13.35
CA GLN A 249 -33.38 83.78 -14.56
C GLN A 249 -33.48 84.76 -15.75
N ARG A 250 -34.64 85.39 -15.97
CA ARG A 250 -34.82 86.44 -16.98
C ARG A 250 -33.93 87.64 -16.68
N LEU A 251 -33.93 88.14 -15.44
CA LEU A 251 -33.06 89.24 -15.02
C LEU A 251 -31.57 88.88 -15.13
N GLN A 252 -31.17 87.63 -14.92
CA GLN A 252 -29.79 87.18 -15.14
C GLN A 252 -29.44 87.11 -16.64
N ALA A 253 -30.37 86.66 -17.49
CA ALA A 253 -30.19 86.69 -18.94
C ALA A 253 -30.12 88.13 -19.49
N GLU A 254 -30.97 89.03 -18.98
CA GLU A 254 -30.97 90.45 -19.30
C GLU A 254 -29.69 91.13 -18.80
N ASN A 255 -29.27 90.91 -17.55
CA ASN A 255 -27.97 91.40 -17.05
C ASN A 255 -26.79 90.87 -17.87
N LYS A 256 -26.87 89.64 -18.39
CA LYS A 256 -25.85 89.09 -19.30
C LYS A 256 -25.88 89.78 -20.66
N GLY A 257 -27.06 90.07 -21.21
CA GLY A 257 -27.24 90.86 -22.44
C GLY A 257 -26.71 92.29 -22.27
N LEU A 258 -27.15 93.01 -21.23
CA LEU A 258 -26.69 94.35 -20.89
C LEU A 258 -25.18 94.41 -20.65
N ARG A 259 -24.57 93.37 -20.06
CA ARG A 259 -23.10 93.26 -19.97
C ARG A 259 -22.46 93.12 -21.35
N GLN A 260 -22.99 92.28 -22.23
CA GLN A 260 -22.48 92.13 -23.60
C GLN A 260 -22.66 93.39 -24.43
N ASP A 261 -23.74 94.14 -24.23
CA ASP A 261 -24.01 95.39 -24.95
C ASP A 261 -23.18 96.55 -24.37
N LEU A 262 -22.94 96.57 -23.05
CA LEU A 262 -21.96 97.46 -22.43
C LEU A 262 -20.54 97.13 -22.93
N ASP A 263 -20.15 95.86 -23.00
CA ASP A 263 -18.84 95.45 -23.54
C ASP A 263 -18.69 95.87 -25.01
N LYS A 264 -19.73 95.72 -25.85
CA LYS A 264 -19.73 96.21 -27.25
C LYS A 264 -19.68 97.73 -27.34
N ALA A 265 -20.40 98.45 -26.48
CA ALA A 265 -20.35 99.91 -26.44
C ALA A 265 -18.96 100.39 -26.00
N MET A 266 -18.40 99.77 -24.96
CA MET A 266 -17.04 100.05 -24.49
C MET A 266 -15.97 99.70 -25.54
N ASP A 267 -16.10 98.60 -26.30
CA ASP A 267 -15.19 98.29 -27.40
C ASP A 267 -15.42 99.18 -28.63
N GLY A 268 -16.64 99.66 -28.87
CA GLY A 268 -16.98 100.67 -29.88
C GLY A 268 -16.35 102.02 -29.56
N ASP A 269 -16.62 102.54 -28.36
CA ASP A 269 -16.03 103.77 -27.83
C ASP A 269 -14.51 103.67 -27.74
N ARG A 270 -13.97 102.51 -27.33
CA ARG A 270 -12.52 102.24 -27.32
C ARG A 270 -11.93 102.23 -28.72
N LYS A 271 -12.64 101.69 -29.72
CA LYS A 271 -12.20 101.73 -31.12
C LYS A 271 -12.22 103.16 -31.66
N GLU A 272 -13.28 103.92 -31.38
CA GLU A 272 -13.33 105.35 -31.75
C GLU A 272 -12.24 106.14 -31.01
N LEU A 273 -12.02 105.92 -29.71
CA LEU A 273 -10.93 106.51 -28.93
C LEU A 273 -9.56 106.13 -29.48
N LEU A 274 -9.34 104.89 -29.93
CA LEU A 274 -8.08 104.48 -30.54
C LEU A 274 -7.87 105.16 -31.89
N ASP A 275 -8.90 105.27 -32.73
CA ASP A 275 -8.82 106.02 -34.00
C ASP A 275 -8.63 107.53 -33.75
N LYS A 276 -9.23 108.08 -32.69
CA LYS A 276 -9.08 109.48 -32.28
C LYS A 276 -7.73 109.76 -31.63
N ILE A 277 -7.18 108.84 -30.85
CA ILE A 277 -5.79 108.88 -30.35
C ILE A 277 -4.83 108.84 -31.52
N LYS A 278 -5.02 107.92 -32.48
CA LYS A 278 -4.17 107.81 -33.67
C LYS A 278 -4.21 109.07 -34.54
N LYS A 279 -5.38 109.71 -34.65
CA LYS A 279 -5.55 111.01 -35.30
C LYS A 279 -4.91 112.14 -34.48
N LEU A 280 -5.10 112.17 -33.16
CA LEU A 280 -4.46 113.12 -32.26
C LEU A 280 -2.95 112.93 -32.15
N GLU A 281 -2.39 111.75 -32.43
CA GLU A 281 -0.95 111.49 -32.52
C GLU A 281 -0.38 112.02 -33.84
N GLN A 282 -1.13 111.94 -34.95
CA GLN A 282 -0.83 112.66 -36.19
C GLN A 282 -0.90 114.18 -35.97
N ASP A 283 -1.97 114.69 -35.35
CA ASP A 283 -2.16 116.12 -35.10
C ASP A 283 -1.16 116.66 -34.06
N ARG A 284 -0.78 115.88 -33.04
CA ARG A 284 0.26 116.23 -32.04
C ARG A 284 1.68 116.13 -32.61
N SER A 285 1.90 115.35 -33.67
CA SER A 285 3.13 115.44 -34.48
C SER A 285 3.18 116.73 -35.30
N ALA A 286 2.04 117.38 -35.54
CA ALA A 286 1.95 118.67 -36.24
C ALA A 286 1.87 119.90 -35.30
N MET A 287 1.41 119.75 -34.05
CA MET A 287 1.10 120.85 -33.12
C MET A 287 1.87 120.79 -31.79
N GLY A 288 3.10 120.26 -31.80
CA GLY A 288 3.97 120.18 -30.63
C GLY A 288 4.62 121.51 -30.21
N SER A 289 3.84 122.54 -29.86
CA SER A 289 4.39 123.77 -29.26
C SER A 289 3.38 124.55 -28.38
N GLN A 290 3.91 125.02 -27.24
CA GLN A 290 3.34 125.94 -26.25
C GLN A 290 2.32 125.46 -25.20
N ALA A 291 2.81 125.64 -23.95
CA ALA A 291 2.15 126.32 -22.84
C ALA A 291 1.25 125.53 -21.88
N SER A 292 1.49 125.84 -20.60
CA SER A 292 0.80 125.33 -19.42
C SER A 292 0.23 126.50 -18.60
N LEU A 293 -0.49 126.12 -17.54
CA LEU A 293 -0.56 126.78 -16.23
C LEU A 293 -1.71 127.77 -15.94
N VAL A 294 -1.83 128.08 -14.63
CA VAL A 294 -2.67 129.09 -13.95
C VAL A 294 -4.15 128.67 -13.71
N SER A 295 -4.85 129.06 -12.62
CA SER A 295 -4.59 129.21 -11.15
C SER A 295 -5.80 129.94 -10.52
N SER A 296 -6.02 129.78 -9.19
CA SER A 296 -6.74 130.71 -8.27
C SER A 296 -8.25 130.98 -8.50
N LYS A 297 -9.16 131.15 -7.52
CA LYS A 297 -9.18 131.46 -6.06
C LYS A 297 -9.35 132.95 -5.72
N ALA A 298 -10.39 133.28 -4.97
CA ALA A 298 -10.57 134.54 -4.23
C ALA A 298 -11.31 134.26 -2.89
N ASP A 299 -11.85 135.29 -2.23
CA ASP A 299 -11.84 135.38 -0.76
C ASP A 299 -13.01 136.22 -0.19
N ASP A 300 -13.72 135.72 0.84
CA ASP A 300 -14.82 136.40 1.54
C ASP A 300 -14.60 136.34 3.07
N LYS A 301 -14.85 137.44 3.81
CA LYS A 301 -14.13 137.71 5.09
C LYS A 301 -14.96 137.79 6.39
N LYS A 302 -16.28 137.86 6.35
CA LYS A 302 -17.12 137.83 7.57
C LYS A 302 -17.74 136.46 7.82
N ASP A 303 -18.22 135.86 6.74
CA ASP A 303 -18.44 134.42 6.60
C ASP A 303 -17.21 133.64 7.11
N ASN A 304 -15.99 134.11 6.81
CA ASN A 304 -14.72 133.49 7.22
C ASN A 304 -14.62 133.08 8.70
N GLU A 305 -15.21 133.80 9.68
CA GLU A 305 -15.09 133.38 11.10
C GLU A 305 -16.08 132.27 11.48
N ASP A 306 -17.35 132.36 11.08
CA ASP A 306 -18.33 131.30 11.38
C ASP A 306 -18.11 130.07 10.47
N TYR A 307 -17.77 130.26 9.20
CA TYR A 307 -17.30 129.18 8.33
C TYR A 307 -15.98 128.59 8.82
N LYS A 308 -15.10 129.33 9.51
CA LYS A 308 -13.89 128.77 10.15
C LYS A 308 -14.25 127.92 11.36
N LYS A 309 -15.16 128.36 12.23
CA LYS A 309 -15.71 127.53 13.34
C LYS A 309 -16.39 126.27 12.80
N GLU A 310 -17.21 126.40 11.76
CA GLU A 310 -17.90 125.27 11.14
C GLU A 310 -16.93 124.33 10.41
N ARG A 311 -15.99 124.86 9.64
CA ARG A 311 -14.87 124.10 9.05
C ARG A 311 -14.03 123.41 10.12
N ASP A 312 -13.82 124.02 11.29
CA ASP A 312 -13.02 123.41 12.36
C ASP A 312 -13.82 122.34 13.12
N LYS A 313 -15.15 122.49 13.30
CA LYS A 313 -16.05 121.38 13.69
C LYS A 313 -16.04 120.26 12.65
N LEU A 314 -16.09 120.59 11.36
CA LEU A 314 -16.09 119.65 10.25
C LEU A 314 -14.75 118.92 10.13
N LYS A 315 -13.61 119.58 10.43
CA LYS A 315 -12.31 118.92 10.58
C LYS A 315 -12.33 117.92 11.72
N SER A 316 -12.89 118.26 12.88
CA SER A 316 -12.97 117.35 14.03
C SER A 316 -13.85 116.14 13.75
N THR A 317 -15.01 116.31 13.08
CA THR A 317 -15.84 115.17 12.66
C THR A 317 -15.16 114.35 11.57
N VAL A 318 -14.49 114.97 10.59
CA VAL A 318 -13.67 114.28 9.58
C VAL A 318 -12.47 113.56 10.21
N HIS A 319 -11.89 114.08 11.30
CA HIS A 319 -10.82 113.41 12.03
C HIS A 319 -11.34 112.15 12.73
N ARG A 320 -12.46 112.25 13.47
CA ARG A 320 -13.10 111.09 14.10
C ARG A 320 -13.54 110.04 13.07
N LEU A 321 -14.15 110.46 11.96
CA LEU A 321 -14.52 109.55 10.87
C LEU A 321 -13.29 108.90 10.19
N LYS A 322 -12.14 109.58 10.15
CA LYS A 322 -10.87 108.97 9.70
C LYS A 322 -10.36 107.94 10.70
N GLU A 323 -10.49 108.19 12.00
CA GLU A 323 -10.14 107.24 13.07
C GLU A 323 -11.05 106.02 13.03
N ASP A 324 -12.37 106.20 13.00
CA ASP A 324 -13.37 105.13 12.87
C ASP A 324 -13.10 104.28 11.60
N ARG A 325 -12.90 104.93 10.45
CA ARG A 325 -12.55 104.25 9.19
C ARG A 325 -11.21 103.49 9.29
N ASN A 326 -10.23 104.01 10.01
CA ASN A 326 -8.96 103.32 10.22
C ASN A 326 -9.15 102.12 11.18
N PHE A 327 -9.96 102.27 12.23
CA PHE A 327 -10.32 101.20 13.17
C PHE A 327 -11.02 100.04 12.44
N TYR A 328 -12.09 100.32 11.69
CA TYR A 328 -12.78 99.28 10.91
C TYR A 328 -11.91 98.67 9.80
N ARG A 329 -11.01 99.44 9.19
CA ARG A 329 -10.02 98.89 8.25
C ARG A 329 -9.06 97.91 8.93
N ASN A 330 -8.53 98.27 10.09
CA ASN A 330 -7.62 97.40 10.83
C ASN A 330 -8.34 96.12 11.30
N GLN A 331 -9.58 96.26 11.80
CA GLN A 331 -10.41 95.12 12.19
C GLN A 331 -10.75 94.21 10.99
N ALA A 332 -11.04 94.79 9.82
CA ALA A 332 -11.26 94.02 8.59
C ALA A 332 -9.99 93.23 8.19
N GLN A 333 -8.81 93.87 8.24
CA GLN A 333 -7.53 93.20 7.96
C GLN A 333 -7.16 92.12 8.98
N GLU A 334 -7.53 92.30 10.24
CA GLU A 334 -7.35 91.28 11.29
C GLU A 334 -8.25 90.07 11.04
N LYS A 335 -9.53 90.29 10.68
CA LYS A 335 -10.46 89.22 10.30
C LYS A 335 -10.09 88.55 8.98
N GLU A 336 -9.52 89.28 8.02
CA GLU A 336 -9.03 88.72 6.76
C GLU A 336 -7.85 87.75 7.00
N LYS A 337 -6.92 88.11 7.90
CA LYS A 337 -5.85 87.20 8.36
C LYS A 337 -6.38 85.98 9.12
N GLU A 338 -7.35 86.17 10.03
CA GLU A 338 -7.97 85.05 10.75
C GLU A 338 -8.63 84.05 9.78
N VAL A 339 -9.28 84.54 8.72
CA VAL A 339 -9.84 83.70 7.66
C VAL A 339 -8.74 83.02 6.83
N GLU A 340 -7.63 83.69 6.55
CA GLU A 340 -6.49 83.10 5.83
C GLU A 340 -5.83 81.96 6.64
N ASP A 341 -5.56 82.18 7.93
CA ASP A 341 -5.01 81.18 8.85
C ASP A 341 -5.95 79.96 9.02
N LEU A 342 -7.26 80.21 9.16
CA LEU A 342 -8.26 79.14 9.23
C LEU A 342 -8.34 78.33 7.93
N ASN A 343 -8.24 78.99 6.77
CA ASN A 343 -8.20 78.30 5.47
C ASN A 343 -6.92 77.44 5.32
N ALA A 344 -5.78 77.93 5.78
CA ALA A 344 -4.53 77.18 5.80
C ALA A 344 -4.62 75.92 6.68
N GLU A 345 -5.20 76.03 7.89
CA GLU A 345 -5.40 74.87 8.77
C GLU A 345 -6.43 73.89 8.18
N VAL A 346 -7.52 74.36 7.57
CA VAL A 346 -8.48 73.51 6.86
C VAL A 346 -7.81 72.75 5.70
N ALA A 347 -6.92 73.39 4.93
CA ALA A 347 -6.14 72.73 3.90
C ALA A 347 -5.21 71.64 4.48
N ARG A 348 -4.49 71.95 5.57
CA ARG A 348 -3.61 71.01 6.28
C ARG A 348 -4.38 69.80 6.84
N LEU A 349 -5.56 70.01 7.42
CA LEU A 349 -6.42 68.94 7.94
C LEU A 349 -6.99 68.07 6.80
N ARG A 350 -7.37 68.66 5.66
CA ARG A 350 -7.79 67.91 4.47
C ARG A 350 -6.67 67.02 3.93
N GLU A 351 -5.44 67.52 3.86
CA GLU A 351 -4.27 66.73 3.44
C GLU A 351 -3.99 65.56 4.39
N LYS A 352 -3.99 65.81 5.71
CA LYS A 352 -3.87 64.75 6.73
C LYS A 352 -4.97 63.69 6.60
N LEU A 353 -6.22 64.11 6.35
CA LEU A 353 -7.34 63.19 6.17
C LEU A 353 -7.16 62.31 4.92
N ILE A 354 -6.60 62.86 3.82
CA ILE A 354 -6.26 62.10 2.62
C ILE A 354 -5.15 61.08 2.92
N LYS A 355 -4.07 61.49 3.61
CA LYS A 355 -2.96 60.61 4.02
C LYS A 355 -3.46 59.45 4.89
N VAL A 356 -4.26 59.72 5.93
CA VAL A 356 -4.84 58.67 6.79
C VAL A 356 -5.78 57.72 6.01
N LYS A 357 -6.56 58.23 5.05
CA LYS A 357 -7.39 57.39 4.17
C LYS A 357 -6.54 56.49 3.26
N GLN A 358 -5.46 57.03 2.68
CA GLN A 358 -4.52 56.26 1.85
C GLN A 358 -3.80 55.18 2.65
N GLU A 359 -3.28 55.50 3.84
CA GLU A 359 -2.66 54.53 4.75
C GLU A 359 -3.64 53.43 5.16
N ARG A 360 -4.90 53.78 5.48
CA ARG A 360 -5.93 52.79 5.82
C ARG A 360 -6.20 51.85 4.65
N LEU A 361 -6.30 52.36 3.43
CA LEU A 361 -6.47 51.54 2.22
C LEU A 361 -5.24 50.67 1.93
N ALA A 362 -4.02 51.16 2.20
CA ALA A 362 -2.80 50.38 2.07
C ALA A 362 -2.77 49.21 3.08
N ARG A 363 -3.02 49.48 4.37
CA ARG A 363 -3.12 48.45 5.42
C ARG A 363 -4.20 47.40 5.11
N GLU A 364 -5.34 47.83 4.57
CA GLU A 364 -6.44 46.92 4.19
C GLU A 364 -6.15 46.10 2.91
N ARG A 365 -5.20 46.52 2.06
CA ARG A 365 -4.68 45.69 0.96
C ARG A 365 -3.66 44.68 1.49
N GLU A 366 -2.71 45.14 2.29
CA GLU A 366 -1.69 44.30 2.94
C GLU A 366 -2.33 43.19 3.79
N GLU A 367 -3.38 43.50 4.55
CA GLU A 367 -4.14 42.50 5.33
C GLU A 367 -4.87 41.48 4.43
N ARG A 368 -5.39 41.91 3.26
CA ARG A 368 -6.00 40.98 2.27
C ARG A 368 -4.94 40.08 1.64
N GLU A 369 -3.79 40.63 1.28
CA GLU A 369 -2.67 39.87 0.71
C GLU A 369 -2.11 38.87 1.73
N ALA A 370 -1.92 39.29 2.99
CA ALA A 370 -1.56 38.39 4.08
C ALA A 370 -2.57 37.26 4.25
N LYS A 371 -3.89 37.54 4.27
CA LYS A 371 -4.94 36.51 4.34
C LYS A 371 -4.93 35.56 3.13
N GLN A 372 -4.64 36.06 1.93
CA GLN A 372 -4.48 35.23 0.73
C GLN A 372 -3.25 34.32 0.81
N GLN A 373 -2.11 34.85 1.25
CA GLN A 373 -0.88 34.07 1.47
C GLN A 373 -1.10 33.01 2.55
N ASP A 374 -1.77 33.33 3.64
CA ASP A 374 -2.09 32.40 4.73
C ASP A 374 -3.01 31.27 4.26
N SER A 375 -4.03 31.60 3.45
CA SER A 375 -4.92 30.62 2.82
C SER A 375 -4.17 29.71 1.83
N ALA A 376 -3.30 30.28 0.99
CA ALA A 376 -2.46 29.53 0.07
C ALA A 376 -1.48 28.60 0.81
N ALA A 377 -0.83 29.08 1.87
CA ALA A 377 0.08 28.31 2.71
C ALA A 377 -0.65 27.14 3.39
N ARG A 378 -1.85 27.37 3.94
CA ARG A 378 -2.71 26.31 4.52
C ARG A 378 -3.13 25.28 3.46
N SER A 379 -3.46 25.71 2.24
CA SER A 379 -3.79 24.83 1.12
C SER A 379 -2.59 23.96 0.69
N ILE A 380 -1.41 24.56 0.53
CA ILE A 380 -0.15 23.86 0.25
C ILE A 380 0.15 22.86 1.35
N GLN A 381 0.06 23.25 2.63
CA GLN A 381 0.33 22.36 3.76
C GLN A 381 -0.66 21.19 3.83
N LYS A 382 -1.97 21.42 3.57
CA LYS A 382 -2.99 20.37 3.46
C LYS A 382 -2.67 19.39 2.34
N ASN A 383 -2.34 19.90 1.15
CA ASN A 383 -1.98 19.07 0.00
C ASN A 383 -0.69 18.27 0.25
N TRP A 384 0.32 18.87 0.91
CA TRP A 384 1.58 18.21 1.23
C TRP A 384 1.40 17.10 2.27
N ARG A 385 0.62 17.34 3.34
CA ARG A 385 0.21 16.30 4.31
C ARG A 385 -0.53 15.16 3.61
N GLY A 386 -1.48 15.47 2.73
CA GLY A 386 -2.20 14.47 1.93
C GLY A 386 -1.31 13.71 0.96
N HIS A 387 -0.33 14.36 0.32
CA HIS A 387 0.64 13.69 -0.54
C HIS A 387 1.52 12.73 0.25
N ARG A 388 2.04 13.19 1.41
CA ARG A 388 2.86 12.39 2.31
C ARG A 388 2.13 11.12 2.78
N ALA A 389 0.90 11.24 3.28
CA ALA A 389 0.10 10.10 3.69
C ALA A 389 -0.20 9.12 2.54
N ARG A 390 -0.41 9.61 1.31
CA ARG A 390 -0.56 8.75 0.12
C ARG A 390 0.74 8.03 -0.24
N GLU A 391 1.89 8.69 -0.10
CA GLU A 391 3.21 8.10 -0.36
C GLU A 391 3.59 7.04 0.69
N GLU A 392 3.40 7.34 1.97
CA GLU A 392 3.56 6.38 3.07
C GLU A 392 2.62 5.18 2.88
N GLY A 393 1.36 5.40 2.49
CA GLY A 393 0.43 4.34 2.13
C GLY A 393 0.81 3.54 0.87
N ARG A 394 1.49 4.15 -0.12
CA ARG A 394 2.06 3.43 -1.28
C ARG A 394 3.23 2.55 -0.84
N GLN A 395 4.11 3.04 0.03
CA GLN A 395 5.26 2.28 0.54
C GLN A 395 4.80 1.12 1.42
N MET A 396 3.80 1.33 2.28
CA MET A 396 3.19 0.26 3.08
C MET A 396 2.55 -0.82 2.20
N ARG A 397 1.78 -0.44 1.17
CA ARG A 397 1.24 -1.41 0.20
C ARG A 397 2.32 -2.20 -0.54
N LYS A 398 3.44 -1.57 -0.90
CA LYS A 398 4.59 -2.27 -1.51
C LYS A 398 5.25 -3.27 -0.55
N ARG A 399 5.37 -2.93 0.74
CA ARG A 399 5.90 -3.86 1.76
C ARG A 399 4.97 -5.05 1.96
N LEU A 400 3.67 -4.82 2.15
CA LEU A 400 2.67 -5.88 2.31
C LEU A 400 2.56 -6.79 1.06
N ALA A 401 2.81 -6.25 -0.13
CA ALA A 401 2.89 -7.06 -1.35
C ALA A 401 4.16 -7.94 -1.35
N ALA A 402 5.33 -7.37 -1.05
CA ALA A 402 6.59 -8.12 -0.98
C ALA A 402 6.55 -9.21 0.11
N GLU A 403 5.99 -8.92 1.28
CA GLU A 403 5.81 -9.85 2.39
C GLU A 403 4.92 -11.05 1.99
N ARG A 404 3.83 -10.80 1.24
CA ARG A 404 3.00 -11.86 0.66
C ARG A 404 3.74 -12.66 -0.41
N ASP A 405 4.51 -12.00 -1.27
CA ASP A 405 5.30 -12.68 -2.30
C ASP A 405 6.36 -13.59 -1.65
N GLU A 406 7.03 -13.13 -0.59
CA GLU A 406 7.95 -13.91 0.24
C GLU A 406 7.26 -15.09 0.94
N GLU A 407 6.07 -14.89 1.51
CA GLU A 407 5.27 -15.97 2.11
C GLU A 407 4.93 -17.07 1.09
N THR A 408 4.45 -16.70 -0.11
CA THR A 408 4.15 -17.69 -1.15
C THR A 408 5.40 -18.38 -1.71
N GLN A 409 6.57 -17.74 -1.66
CA GLN A 409 7.85 -18.38 -2.02
C GLN A 409 8.26 -19.41 -0.95
N GLN A 410 8.15 -19.06 0.34
CA GLN A 410 8.41 -19.99 1.43
C GLN A 410 7.45 -21.18 1.41
N GLU A 411 6.16 -20.96 1.13
CA GLU A 411 5.18 -22.05 1.00
C GLU A 411 5.56 -23.01 -0.13
N LYS A 412 5.89 -22.50 -1.33
CA LYS A 412 6.37 -23.31 -2.46
C LYS A 412 7.65 -24.08 -2.13
N GLU A 413 8.59 -23.48 -1.40
CA GLU A 413 9.81 -24.18 -0.98
C GLU A 413 9.52 -25.29 0.04
N ARG A 414 8.62 -25.06 1.00
CA ARG A 414 8.14 -26.07 1.96
C ARG A 414 7.43 -27.22 1.25
N GLU A 415 6.58 -26.90 0.26
CA GLU A 415 5.89 -27.92 -0.55
C GLU A 415 6.90 -28.76 -1.35
N ARG A 416 7.89 -28.11 -1.99
CA ARG A 416 8.95 -28.82 -2.73
C ARG A 416 9.73 -29.78 -1.82
N LYS A 417 10.14 -29.32 -0.63
CA LYS A 417 10.82 -30.16 0.37
C LYS A 417 9.93 -31.30 0.89
N ARG A 418 8.61 -31.11 0.96
CA ARG A 418 7.67 -32.21 1.31
C ARG A 418 7.61 -33.25 0.20
N ARG A 419 7.46 -32.84 -1.06
CA ARG A 419 7.46 -33.73 -2.23
C ARG A 419 8.79 -34.50 -2.36
N GLU A 420 9.93 -33.84 -2.14
CA GLU A 420 11.27 -34.46 -2.11
C GLU A 420 11.35 -35.58 -1.05
N ARG A 421 10.81 -35.37 0.17
CA ARG A 421 10.76 -36.39 1.23
C ARG A 421 9.80 -37.54 0.88
N GLU A 422 8.60 -37.22 0.42
CA GLU A 422 7.62 -38.23 -0.01
C GLU A 422 8.19 -39.12 -1.14
N GLU A 423 9.06 -38.58 -2.01
CA GLU A 423 9.75 -39.34 -3.05
C GLU A 423 10.91 -40.18 -2.51
N GLN A 424 11.69 -39.66 -1.56
CA GLN A 424 12.72 -40.44 -0.84
C GLN A 424 12.10 -41.63 -0.09
N GLU A 425 11.01 -41.41 0.65
CA GLU A 425 10.27 -42.47 1.36
C GLU A 425 9.75 -43.55 0.41
N ARG A 426 9.23 -43.17 -0.78
CA ARG A 426 8.85 -44.14 -1.82
C ARG A 426 10.05 -44.94 -2.35
N GLN A 427 11.18 -44.28 -2.64
CA GLN A 427 12.39 -44.97 -3.09
C GLN A 427 12.95 -45.93 -2.04
N GLU A 428 12.90 -45.57 -0.75
CA GLU A 428 13.28 -46.44 0.36
C GLU A 428 12.34 -47.65 0.50
N GLN A 429 11.02 -47.44 0.36
CA GLN A 429 10.02 -48.51 0.35
C GLN A 429 10.23 -49.47 -0.83
N ASP A 430 10.49 -48.95 -2.03
CA ASP A 430 10.77 -49.76 -3.23
C ASP A 430 12.07 -50.58 -3.06
N MET A 431 13.13 -49.97 -2.50
CA MET A 431 14.37 -50.70 -2.19
C MET A 431 14.17 -51.77 -1.11
N ALA A 432 13.37 -51.50 -0.08
CA ALA A 432 13.03 -52.48 0.95
C ALA A 432 12.22 -53.64 0.37
N ALA A 433 11.20 -53.36 -0.45
CA ALA A 433 10.40 -54.36 -1.16
C ALA A 433 11.27 -55.20 -2.10
N ALA A 434 12.14 -54.58 -2.89
CA ALA A 434 13.08 -55.28 -3.77
C ALA A 434 14.04 -56.20 -2.99
N LYS A 435 14.52 -55.76 -1.82
CA LYS A 435 15.36 -56.57 -0.92
C LYS A 435 14.60 -57.78 -0.36
N ILE A 436 13.35 -57.61 0.08
CA ILE A 436 12.48 -58.70 0.56
C ILE A 436 12.22 -59.69 -0.58
N GLN A 437 11.81 -59.21 -1.77
CA GLN A 437 11.57 -60.05 -2.94
C GLN A 437 12.82 -60.84 -3.37
N LYS A 438 14.00 -60.20 -3.39
CA LYS A 438 15.28 -60.86 -3.70
C LYS A 438 15.61 -61.96 -2.70
N ASN A 439 15.44 -61.70 -1.40
CA ASN A 439 15.69 -62.67 -0.35
C ASN A 439 14.69 -63.85 -0.42
N TRP A 440 13.40 -63.58 -0.66
CA TRP A 440 12.39 -64.62 -0.83
C TRP A 440 12.65 -65.50 -2.06
N ARG A 441 12.98 -64.90 -3.22
CA ARG A 441 13.36 -65.65 -4.43
C ARG A 441 14.58 -66.55 -4.16
N LYS A 442 15.62 -66.02 -3.51
CA LYS A 442 16.80 -66.80 -3.10
C LYS A 442 16.39 -67.96 -2.19
N HIS A 443 15.66 -67.70 -1.12
CA HIS A 443 15.18 -68.72 -0.18
C HIS A 443 14.34 -69.80 -0.88
N LYS A 444 13.41 -69.43 -1.76
CA LYS A 444 12.62 -70.37 -2.55
C LYS A 444 13.51 -71.27 -3.42
N THR A 445 14.47 -70.71 -4.14
CA THR A 445 15.40 -71.53 -4.95
C THR A 445 16.35 -72.40 -4.12
N SER A 446 16.72 -71.95 -2.92
CA SER A 446 17.51 -72.76 -1.99
C SER A 446 16.69 -73.92 -1.41
N ARG A 447 15.44 -73.67 -1.01
CA ARG A 447 14.51 -74.70 -0.54
C ARG A 447 14.22 -75.74 -1.60
N GLN A 448 13.95 -75.33 -2.84
CA GLN A 448 13.73 -76.28 -3.94
C GLN A 448 14.96 -77.19 -4.16
N LYS A 449 16.17 -76.62 -4.14
CA LYS A 449 17.41 -77.42 -4.23
C LYS A 449 17.66 -78.33 -3.04
N GLU A 450 17.28 -77.90 -1.83
CA GLU A 450 17.37 -78.69 -0.60
C GLU A 450 16.36 -79.85 -0.62
N GLU A 451 15.14 -79.59 -1.10
CA GLU A 451 14.08 -80.59 -1.31
C GLU A 451 14.49 -81.60 -2.41
N GLU A 452 15.03 -81.14 -3.54
CA GLU A 452 15.61 -82.00 -4.60
C GLU A 452 16.77 -82.86 -4.07
N LEU A 453 17.68 -82.27 -3.29
CA LEU A 453 18.83 -82.98 -2.70
C LEU A 453 18.37 -84.01 -1.66
N ASN A 454 17.38 -83.69 -0.84
CA ASN A 454 16.79 -84.61 0.14
C ASN A 454 16.09 -85.77 -0.56
N GLN A 455 15.29 -85.52 -1.60
CA GLN A 455 14.66 -86.58 -2.41
C GLN A 455 15.70 -87.49 -3.07
N ALA A 456 16.76 -86.92 -3.65
CA ALA A 456 17.86 -87.70 -4.21
C ALA A 456 18.58 -88.54 -3.13
N THR A 457 18.77 -87.97 -1.94
CA THR A 457 19.39 -88.66 -0.79
C THR A 457 18.50 -89.79 -0.27
N GLU A 458 17.19 -89.58 -0.14
CA GLU A 458 16.22 -90.62 0.24
C GLU A 458 16.15 -91.73 -0.80
N LEU A 459 16.17 -91.40 -2.09
CA LEU A 459 16.20 -92.37 -3.18
C LEU A 459 17.47 -93.24 -3.14
N ILE A 460 18.65 -92.62 -2.93
CA ILE A 460 19.92 -93.33 -2.75
C ILE A 460 19.87 -94.20 -1.48
N GLN A 461 19.45 -93.64 -0.35
CA GLN A 461 19.39 -94.37 0.93
C GLN A 461 18.41 -95.55 0.87
N SER A 462 17.22 -95.38 0.30
CA SER A 462 16.23 -96.47 0.14
C SER A 462 16.72 -97.54 -0.83
N SER A 463 17.35 -97.14 -1.95
CA SER A 463 17.97 -98.07 -2.91
C SER A 463 19.11 -98.88 -2.27
N VAL A 464 19.97 -98.23 -1.48
CA VAL A 464 21.08 -98.86 -0.75
C VAL A 464 20.58 -99.76 0.38
N ARG A 465 19.58 -99.34 1.17
CA ARG A 465 18.95 -100.19 2.19
C ARG A 465 18.33 -101.44 1.55
N GLY A 466 17.58 -101.27 0.46
CA GLY A 466 17.00 -102.39 -0.29
C GLY A 466 18.05 -103.30 -0.94
N HIS A 467 19.18 -102.74 -1.40
CA HIS A 467 20.33 -103.53 -1.87
C HIS A 467 20.91 -104.36 -0.74
N PHE A 468 21.17 -103.78 0.44
CA PHE A 468 21.66 -104.54 1.60
C PHE A 468 20.66 -105.59 2.08
N THR A 469 19.35 -105.35 2.04
CA THR A 469 18.36 -106.40 2.35
C THR A 469 18.43 -107.56 1.36
N ARG A 470 18.49 -107.28 0.04
CA ARG A 470 18.62 -108.35 -0.97
C ARG A 470 19.96 -109.06 -0.90
N GLN A 471 21.05 -108.34 -0.66
CA GLN A 471 22.38 -108.92 -0.46
C GLN A 471 22.44 -109.77 0.81
N ARG A 472 21.71 -109.38 1.85
CA ARG A 472 21.56 -110.20 3.06
C ARG A 472 20.75 -111.46 2.79
N GLN A 473 19.64 -111.38 2.03
CA GLN A 473 18.86 -112.55 1.65
C GLN A 473 19.68 -113.53 0.78
N LEU A 474 20.41 -113.02 -0.21
CA LEU A 474 21.35 -113.82 -1.02
C LEU A 474 22.52 -114.37 -0.18
N GLY A 475 22.99 -113.63 0.82
CA GLY A 475 24.02 -114.09 1.76
C GLY A 475 23.51 -115.11 2.77
N GLU A 476 22.25 -115.02 3.18
CA GLU A 476 21.55 -116.02 3.99
C GLU A 476 21.35 -117.30 3.16
N GLU A 477 20.96 -117.19 1.87
CA GLU A 477 20.99 -118.27 0.87
C GLU A 477 22.41 -118.87 0.68
N GLU A 478 23.50 -118.09 0.74
CA GLU A 478 24.89 -118.59 0.69
C GLU A 478 25.39 -119.20 2.02
N THR A 479 24.71 -118.97 3.15
CA THR A 479 25.07 -119.56 4.46
C THR A 479 24.20 -120.74 4.90
N GLU A 480 23.05 -120.97 4.25
CA GLU A 480 22.20 -122.14 4.47
C GLU A 480 22.52 -123.32 3.51
N THR A 481 23.61 -123.24 2.73
CA THR A 481 24.06 -124.30 1.80
C THR A 481 24.85 -125.46 2.43
N GLU A 482 24.65 -125.76 3.73
CA GLU A 482 25.12 -127.00 4.37
C GLU A 482 24.03 -127.70 5.23
N SER A 483 22.77 -127.65 4.80
CA SER A 483 21.78 -128.66 5.20
C SER A 483 20.71 -128.89 4.13
N GLU A 484 20.30 -130.15 3.97
CA GLU A 484 19.42 -130.61 2.89
C GLU A 484 17.97 -130.07 3.01
N GLU A 485 17.24 -130.09 1.88
CA GLU A 485 15.78 -129.87 1.77
C GLU A 485 15.20 -128.44 1.80
N ALA A 486 15.71 -127.52 0.96
CA ALA A 486 15.02 -126.26 0.64
C ALA A 486 14.55 -126.11 -0.83
N SER A 487 14.85 -127.06 -1.73
CA SER A 487 14.43 -127.00 -3.14
C SER A 487 13.03 -127.58 -3.43
N SER A 488 12.32 -128.11 -2.41
CA SER A 488 10.96 -128.64 -2.59
C SER A 488 9.91 -127.53 -2.71
N SER A 489 9.95 -126.54 -1.81
CA SER A 489 8.82 -125.63 -1.53
C SER A 489 8.25 -124.91 -2.77
N ASP A 490 9.10 -124.29 -3.59
CA ASP A 490 8.62 -123.57 -4.79
C ASP A 490 8.17 -124.51 -5.91
N MET A 491 8.81 -125.68 -6.07
CA MET A 491 8.38 -126.70 -7.03
C MET A 491 7.07 -127.37 -6.58
N GLU A 492 6.90 -127.56 -5.28
CA GLU A 492 5.72 -128.16 -4.64
C GLU A 492 4.53 -127.17 -4.61
N SER A 493 4.78 -125.88 -4.42
CA SER A 493 3.79 -124.80 -4.55
C SER A 493 3.36 -124.60 -6.00
N ALA A 494 4.29 -124.65 -6.96
CA ALA A 494 3.99 -124.66 -8.39
C ALA A 494 3.22 -125.93 -8.81
N ALA A 495 3.65 -127.11 -8.35
CA ALA A 495 2.97 -128.37 -8.57
C ALA A 495 1.55 -128.35 -7.97
N THR A 496 1.36 -127.80 -6.77
CA THR A 496 0.05 -127.64 -6.13
C THR A 496 -0.86 -126.71 -6.93
N ARG A 497 -0.33 -125.60 -7.51
CA ARG A 497 -1.09 -124.73 -8.43
C ARG A 497 -1.48 -125.43 -9.73
N VAL A 498 -0.60 -126.24 -10.31
CA VAL A 498 -0.89 -127.02 -11.53
C VAL A 498 -1.90 -128.14 -11.22
N GLN A 499 -1.68 -128.92 -10.16
CA GLN A 499 -2.56 -130.01 -9.73
C GLN A 499 -3.95 -129.49 -9.35
N SER A 500 -4.07 -128.39 -8.60
CA SER A 500 -5.38 -127.79 -8.29
C SER A 500 -6.08 -127.24 -9.54
N SER A 501 -5.34 -126.66 -10.49
CA SER A 501 -5.90 -126.23 -11.79
C SER A 501 -6.38 -127.41 -12.63
N VAL A 502 -5.61 -128.50 -12.72
CA VAL A 502 -5.98 -129.73 -13.45
C VAL A 502 -7.14 -130.44 -12.76
N ARG A 503 -7.14 -130.57 -11.43
CA ARG A 503 -8.24 -131.17 -10.65
C ARG A 503 -9.53 -130.36 -10.79
N GLY A 504 -9.44 -129.03 -10.81
CA GLY A 504 -10.55 -128.14 -11.15
C GLY A 504 -11.00 -128.26 -12.61
N HIS A 505 -10.07 -128.50 -13.55
CA HIS A 505 -10.40 -128.75 -14.95
C HIS A 505 -11.08 -130.11 -15.15
N TRP A 506 -10.65 -131.16 -14.46
CA TRP A 506 -11.33 -132.46 -14.43
C TRP A 506 -12.72 -132.35 -13.84
N ALA A 507 -12.91 -131.70 -12.68
CA ALA A 507 -14.23 -131.48 -12.10
C ALA A 507 -15.18 -130.69 -13.06
N ARG A 508 -14.65 -129.71 -13.80
CA ARG A 508 -15.41 -129.01 -14.85
C ARG A 508 -15.67 -129.87 -16.08
N SER A 509 -14.73 -130.71 -16.49
CA SER A 509 -14.86 -131.63 -17.63
C SER A 509 -15.86 -132.75 -17.35
N ASP A 510 -15.89 -133.25 -16.11
CA ASP A 510 -16.84 -134.26 -15.61
C ASP A 510 -18.26 -133.67 -15.60
N GLN A 511 -18.44 -132.47 -15.03
CA GLN A 511 -19.70 -131.71 -15.11
C GLN A 511 -20.12 -131.30 -16.54
N LEU A 512 -19.22 -131.36 -17.52
CA LEU A 512 -19.53 -131.13 -18.94
C LEU A 512 -19.88 -132.44 -19.65
N GLN A 513 -19.22 -133.56 -19.34
CA GLN A 513 -19.54 -134.88 -19.90
C GLN A 513 -20.89 -135.41 -19.39
N ASP A 514 -21.22 -135.22 -18.11
CA ASP A 514 -22.55 -135.53 -17.56
C ASP A 514 -23.67 -134.68 -18.20
N LYS A 515 -23.33 -133.54 -18.82
CA LYS A 515 -24.27 -132.67 -19.55
C LYS A 515 -24.40 -132.99 -21.04
N GLU A 516 -23.57 -133.86 -21.61
CA GLU A 516 -23.73 -134.29 -23.02
C GLU A 516 -24.76 -135.42 -23.20
N ARG A 517 -25.21 -136.06 -22.11
CA ARG A 517 -26.19 -137.18 -22.16
C ARG A 517 -27.65 -136.80 -21.94
N SER A 518 -28.00 -135.51 -21.88
CA SER A 518 -29.40 -135.04 -21.74
C SER A 518 -29.75 -133.90 -22.71
N PRO A 519 -30.74 -134.07 -23.61
CA PRO A 519 -30.97 -133.16 -24.73
C PRO A 519 -31.81 -131.94 -24.34
N ARG A 520 -31.20 -130.96 -23.66
CA ARG A 520 -31.82 -129.63 -23.51
C ARG A 520 -30.81 -128.48 -23.37
N ARG A 521 -30.00 -128.28 -24.41
CA ARG A 521 -29.37 -126.97 -24.66
C ARG A 521 -30.46 -125.93 -24.87
N LYS A 522 -30.77 -125.14 -23.85
CA LYS A 522 -31.36 -123.81 -24.07
C LYS A 522 -30.21 -122.85 -24.28
N SER A 523 -30.03 -122.41 -25.52
CA SER A 523 -29.35 -121.16 -25.82
C SER A 523 -29.95 -120.07 -24.95
N LEU A 524 -29.12 -119.26 -24.29
CA LEU A 524 -29.59 -118.01 -23.70
C LEU A 524 -30.26 -117.21 -24.81
N ASP A 525 -31.51 -116.80 -24.59
CA ASP A 525 -32.29 -116.16 -25.63
C ASP A 525 -31.60 -114.87 -26.08
N ARG A 526 -31.67 -114.62 -27.39
CA ARG A 526 -31.00 -113.48 -28.03
C ARG A 526 -31.39 -112.15 -27.38
N ASP A 527 -32.60 -112.10 -26.82
CA ASP A 527 -33.20 -110.95 -26.17
C ASP A 527 -32.67 -110.71 -24.75
N GLU A 528 -32.26 -111.74 -24.01
CA GLU A 528 -31.65 -111.61 -22.68
C GLU A 528 -30.21 -111.10 -22.78
N ALA A 529 -29.45 -111.63 -23.75
CA ALA A 529 -28.14 -111.10 -24.12
C ALA A 529 -28.24 -109.67 -24.69
N ALA A 530 -29.27 -109.37 -25.49
CA ALA A 530 -29.53 -108.02 -25.98
C ALA A 530 -29.87 -107.05 -24.85
N MET A 531 -30.69 -107.44 -23.86
CA MET A 531 -31.00 -106.59 -22.69
C MET A 531 -29.74 -106.26 -21.86
N LEU A 532 -28.84 -107.22 -21.65
CA LEU A 532 -27.57 -106.99 -20.96
C LEU A 532 -26.66 -106.00 -21.71
N ILE A 533 -26.57 -106.12 -23.04
CA ILE A 533 -25.78 -105.19 -23.86
C ILE A 533 -26.44 -103.81 -23.92
N GLN A 534 -27.75 -103.75 -24.15
CA GLN A 534 -28.51 -102.49 -24.25
C GLN A 534 -28.53 -101.71 -22.92
N SER A 535 -28.69 -102.38 -21.78
CA SER A 535 -28.64 -101.73 -20.46
C SER A 535 -27.25 -101.15 -20.16
N SER A 536 -26.19 -101.87 -20.52
CA SER A 536 -24.81 -101.39 -20.39
C SER A 536 -24.53 -100.17 -21.28
N VAL A 537 -24.95 -100.20 -22.55
CA VAL A 537 -24.81 -99.06 -23.49
C VAL A 537 -25.65 -97.85 -23.04
N ARG A 538 -26.89 -98.06 -22.57
CA ARG A 538 -27.76 -96.99 -22.05
C ARG A 538 -27.15 -96.32 -20.81
N GLY A 539 -26.52 -97.10 -19.94
CA GLY A 539 -25.74 -96.58 -18.80
C GLY A 539 -24.48 -95.82 -19.21
N HIS A 540 -23.80 -96.23 -20.29
CA HIS A 540 -22.64 -95.53 -20.84
C HIS A 540 -23.02 -94.15 -21.42
N TRP A 541 -24.08 -94.06 -22.23
CA TRP A 541 -24.57 -92.79 -22.75
C TRP A 541 -25.08 -91.82 -21.67
N GLY A 542 -25.73 -92.33 -20.61
CA GLY A 542 -26.11 -91.50 -19.46
C GLY A 542 -24.91 -90.83 -18.78
N ARG A 543 -23.80 -91.55 -18.62
CA ARG A 543 -22.54 -91.01 -18.06
C ARG A 543 -21.84 -90.04 -19.01
N GLN A 544 -22.00 -90.20 -20.33
CA GLN A 544 -21.41 -89.29 -21.32
C GLN A 544 -22.19 -87.97 -21.45
N GLY A 545 -23.52 -88.00 -21.31
CA GLY A 545 -24.36 -86.79 -21.35
C GLY A 545 -24.10 -85.82 -20.18
N ILE A 546 -23.75 -86.35 -19.00
CA ILE A 546 -23.43 -85.57 -17.79
C ILE A 546 -22.10 -84.78 -17.93
N MET A 547 -21.22 -85.18 -18.85
CA MET A 547 -19.94 -84.50 -19.13
C MET A 547 -20.05 -83.43 -20.24
N GLY A 548 -21.22 -83.25 -20.86
CA GLY A 548 -21.41 -82.41 -22.05
C GLY A 548 -22.12 -81.07 -21.85
N LYS A 549 -22.71 -80.83 -20.67
CA LYS A 549 -23.42 -79.59 -20.33
C LYS A 549 -23.28 -79.25 -18.84
N GLU A 550 -22.32 -78.39 -18.52
CA GLU A 550 -22.58 -77.19 -17.69
C GLU A 550 -21.31 -76.32 -17.59
N VAL A 551 -21.22 -75.35 -18.50
CA VAL A 551 -20.54 -74.08 -18.26
C VAL A 551 -21.62 -73.01 -18.33
N GLY A 552 -22.01 -72.43 -17.18
CA GLY A 552 -22.80 -71.19 -17.16
C GLY A 552 -23.97 -71.12 -16.18
N SER A 553 -23.74 -70.39 -15.09
CA SER A 553 -24.68 -69.43 -14.47
C SER A 553 -25.95 -69.89 -13.72
N LYS A 554 -25.86 -69.76 -12.37
CA LYS A 554 -26.58 -68.74 -11.57
C LYS A 554 -28.13 -68.80 -11.48
N SER A 555 -28.65 -69.15 -10.30
CA SER A 555 -29.56 -68.30 -9.48
C SER A 555 -30.07 -68.98 -8.20
N ASP A 556 -29.90 -68.29 -7.06
CA ASP A 556 -30.88 -67.95 -6.01
C ASP A 556 -31.77 -68.98 -5.24
N MET A 557 -31.97 -68.61 -3.97
CA MET A 557 -32.97 -68.99 -2.95
C MET A 557 -32.93 -70.40 -2.31
N ASP A 558 -32.78 -70.53 -0.97
CA ASP A 558 -33.67 -70.17 0.18
C ASP A 558 -34.49 -71.44 0.61
N THR A 559 -34.80 -71.78 1.87
CA THR A 559 -34.79 -71.08 3.17
C THR A 559 -34.74 -72.13 4.34
N THR A 560 -34.67 -71.68 5.60
CA THR A 560 -35.10 -72.36 6.88
C THR A 560 -34.28 -73.57 7.40
N THR A 561 -34.06 -73.78 8.72
CA THR A 561 -34.55 -73.12 9.97
C THR A 561 -33.68 -73.49 11.19
N ALA A 562 -33.57 -72.57 12.18
CA ALA A 562 -33.35 -72.80 13.64
C ALA A 562 -32.05 -73.52 14.09
N ASP A 563 -31.37 -73.24 15.21
CA ASP A 563 -31.46 -72.30 16.36
C ASP A 563 -30.06 -72.37 17.08
N ASP A 564 -29.55 -71.50 17.96
CA ASP A 564 -29.94 -70.21 18.60
C ASP A 564 -28.64 -69.56 19.20
N SER A 565 -28.76 -68.36 19.81
CA SER A 565 -27.87 -67.69 20.79
C SER A 565 -27.05 -66.47 20.33
N SER A 566 -27.65 -65.30 20.59
CA SER A 566 -27.04 -64.05 21.08
C SER A 566 -26.71 -62.89 20.13
N ASP A 567 -27.63 -61.91 20.17
CA ASP A 567 -27.45 -60.45 20.20
C ASP A 567 -27.32 -59.65 18.88
N GLU A 568 -28.50 -59.49 18.29
CA GLU A 568 -29.04 -58.42 17.42
C GLU A 568 -28.99 -56.99 18.03
N ASP A 569 -29.23 -55.89 17.31
CA ASP A 569 -28.91 -55.49 15.92
C ASP A 569 -29.15 -53.96 15.77
N ASP A 570 -28.80 -53.39 14.61
CA ASP A 570 -28.86 -51.97 14.25
C ASP A 570 -30.27 -51.49 13.82
N VAL A 571 -30.61 -50.20 13.98
CA VAL A 571 -31.85 -49.60 13.41
C VAL A 571 -31.62 -48.24 12.77
N VAL A 572 -31.89 -48.16 11.46
CA VAL A 572 -31.77 -46.95 10.63
C VAL A 572 -33.15 -46.30 10.36
N VAL A 573 -33.50 -45.25 11.13
CA VAL A 573 -34.47 -44.20 10.73
C VAL A 573 -34.09 -42.91 11.50
N SER A 574 -33.74 -41.77 10.89
CA SER A 574 -34.76 -40.79 10.44
C SER A 574 -34.15 -39.56 9.72
N ARG A 575 -34.90 -39.06 8.74
CA ARG A 575 -34.78 -37.74 8.08
C ARG A 575 -35.83 -36.80 8.71
N PRO A 576 -35.68 -35.46 8.66
CA PRO A 576 -36.39 -34.69 7.63
C PRO A 576 -35.57 -33.50 7.09
N SER A 577 -35.54 -33.23 5.79
CA SER A 577 -36.54 -32.43 5.05
C SER A 577 -36.69 -30.97 5.52
N SER A 578 -36.05 -30.04 4.81
CA SER A 578 -36.59 -28.71 4.51
C SER A 578 -35.90 -28.13 3.26
N ARG A 579 -36.69 -27.83 2.22
CA ARG A 579 -36.33 -26.92 1.12
C ARG A 579 -36.55 -25.48 1.64
N PRO A 580 -35.92 -24.43 1.08
CA PRO A 580 -36.54 -23.84 -0.11
C PRO A 580 -35.54 -23.35 -1.18
N SER A 581 -36.10 -23.01 -2.33
CA SER A 581 -35.41 -22.41 -3.47
C SER A 581 -35.98 -21.02 -3.76
N SER A 582 -35.13 -20.15 -4.32
CA SER A 582 -35.43 -18.98 -5.15
C SER A 582 -35.66 -17.58 -4.53
N ARG A 583 -35.01 -16.63 -5.22
CA ARG A 583 -35.33 -15.21 -5.45
C ARG A 583 -34.79 -14.15 -4.45
N PRO A 584 -34.27 -12.99 -4.93
CA PRO A 584 -33.54 -12.03 -4.09
C PRO A 584 -34.35 -10.79 -3.66
N PRO A 585 -33.97 -10.14 -2.55
CA PRO A 585 -34.22 -8.72 -2.28
C PRO A 585 -32.90 -7.92 -2.36
N SER A 586 -32.75 -6.96 -3.27
CA SER A 586 -33.18 -5.56 -3.12
C SER A 586 -32.55 -4.80 -1.93
N ARG A 587 -31.49 -4.02 -2.26
CA ARG A 587 -31.22 -2.61 -1.89
C ARG A 587 -31.64 -2.12 -0.48
N PRO A 588 -30.72 -1.56 0.33
CA PRO A 588 -31.07 -1.02 1.65
C PRO A 588 -31.93 0.25 1.55
N PRO A 589 -32.99 0.40 2.38
CA PRO A 589 -33.71 1.65 2.52
C PRO A 589 -32.95 2.63 3.42
N SER A 590 -33.07 3.90 3.05
CA SER A 590 -32.60 5.07 3.78
C SER A 590 -33.23 5.23 5.18
N ARG A 591 -32.36 5.48 6.16
CA ARG A 591 -32.42 6.60 7.12
C ARG A 591 -33.81 7.21 7.42
N PRO A 592 -34.35 7.05 8.64
CA PRO A 592 -35.31 7.99 9.21
C PRO A 592 -34.58 9.25 9.69
N SER A 593 -35.16 10.42 9.46
CA SER A 593 -34.70 11.68 10.07
C SER A 593 -35.38 11.91 11.41
N SER A 594 -34.63 12.02 12.50
CA SER A 594 -35.10 12.66 13.72
C SER A 594 -35.09 14.18 13.52
N ARG A 595 -36.21 14.75 13.06
CA ARG A 595 -36.51 16.16 13.33
C ARG A 595 -36.75 16.31 14.84
N GLY A 596 -36.21 17.36 15.44
CA GLY A 596 -36.52 17.70 16.84
C GLY A 596 -37.90 18.37 16.97
N PRO A 597 -38.40 18.50 18.21
CA PRO A 597 -39.53 19.35 18.52
C PRO A 597 -39.08 20.82 18.64
N THR A 598 -39.88 21.73 18.10
CA THR A 598 -39.83 23.16 18.39
C THR A 598 -40.85 23.51 19.47
N GLY A 599 -40.46 24.31 20.47
CA GLY A 599 -41.37 25.16 21.25
C GLY A 599 -42.19 24.47 22.34
N SER A 600 -41.72 24.56 23.58
CA SER A 600 -42.16 25.62 24.52
C SER A 600 -40.94 26.21 25.22
#